data_AF-R4X2E5-F1
#
_entry.id   AF-R4X2E5-F1
#
_cell.length_a   1.000
_cell.length_b   1.000
_cell.length_c   1.000
_cell.angle_alpha   90.00
_cell.angle_beta   90.00
_cell.angle_gamma   90.00
#
_symmetry.space_group_name_H-M   'P 1'
#
loop_
_entity.id
_entity.type
_entity.pdbx_description
1 polymer ?
#
loop_
_entity_poly.entity_id
_entity_poly.type
_entity_poly.pdbx_seq_one_letter_code
_entity_poly.pdbx_strand_id
1 'polypeptide(L)'
;MTTMEELELDEPGYFWWRDEAYPADHFASENGVTGRLKIKKSGEINLELDSVLPRKDAGHGITRVLGRKKGEETPRAIQGILKTSGRRVILVDAVYSGGQFHSHRFTWERYLATMCLLGETDFPSNRTIPTFSKIELNLTGLENWLVHGTLKYSSTRRTFRVRLDEYRGQVYQTPFGRLAFEKRTEVDGLDGMHHFKASVRELMTLTLRRSRSFQVEEVREEFVHLQDLFTVLSGSSYQLKWPSVVLSKGKRIYTLIFRRVGGIAKAPELHELPLKFDAIKSQFGDIYSAWREKREAFGPGFFYYLSTKRDAKMYVENHFSNLIQGLESFHRTKYGDKPVTGALQEKIDRIVTQVGKSDDRRWIRGKLVHACEPSLAERLSELFTALPIGIDHDLLKTFATTCAHLRNDIAHYGGLRSRTASASFLRDTSLKNEVVGYLYHMTLLNEIGLSGHAIKVWAGENLAGMVYRHYLVAIGFLKPAGTK
;
A
#
# COMPACT_ATOMS: atom_id res chain seq x y z
N MET A 1 -9.23 21.36 19.57
CA MET A 1 -10.23 21.01 18.55
C MET A 1 -10.25 19.50 18.42
N THR A 2 -11.25 18.85 19.01
CA THR A 2 -11.45 17.40 18.90
C THR A 2 -11.88 17.13 17.46
N THR A 3 -10.99 16.60 16.64
CA THR A 3 -11.34 16.06 15.32
C THR A 3 -12.48 15.07 15.54
N MET A 4 -13.67 15.34 15.00
CA MET A 4 -14.72 14.33 14.90
C MET A 4 -14.10 13.12 14.22
N GLU A 5 -14.03 11.98 14.92
CA GLU A 5 -13.53 10.76 14.33
C GLU A 5 -14.47 10.38 13.17
N GLU A 6 -13.97 10.40 11.94
CA GLU A 6 -14.76 10.00 10.80
C GLU A 6 -14.95 8.47 10.82
N LEU A 7 -16.21 8.05 11.02
CA LEU A 7 -16.62 6.66 11.07
C LEU A 7 -17.09 6.19 9.68
N GLU A 8 -16.67 4.99 9.30
CA GLU A 8 -17.20 4.25 8.14
C GLU A 8 -18.50 3.53 8.52
N LEU A 9 -18.58 3.04 9.77
CA LEU A 9 -19.71 2.31 10.32
C LEU A 9 -19.85 2.62 11.80
N ASP A 10 -21.08 2.87 12.25
CA ASP A 10 -21.44 2.94 13.67
C ASP A 10 -22.87 2.44 13.85
N GLU A 11 -23.02 1.14 14.09
CA GLU A 11 -24.33 0.50 14.15
C GLU A 11 -24.46 -0.45 15.35
N PRO A 12 -25.62 -0.46 16.04
CA PRO A 12 -25.93 -1.52 16.98
C PRO A 12 -26.19 -2.83 16.24
N GLY A 13 -26.01 -3.95 16.92
CA GLY A 13 -26.22 -5.28 16.36
C GLY A 13 -26.34 -6.36 17.42
N TYR A 14 -26.51 -7.59 16.96
CA TYR A 14 -26.54 -8.80 17.77
C TYR A 14 -25.37 -9.70 17.38
N PHE A 15 -24.57 -10.13 18.34
CA PHE A 15 -23.24 -10.74 18.12
C PHE A 15 -23.06 -12.01 18.92
N TRP A 16 -22.39 -13.02 18.34
CA TRP A 16 -22.13 -14.30 18.99
C TRP A 16 -20.80 -14.91 18.49
N TRP A 17 -20.30 -15.93 19.17
CA TRP A 17 -19.11 -16.62 18.70
C TRP A 17 -19.38 -17.39 17.40
N ARG A 18 -18.55 -17.21 16.38
CA ARG A 18 -18.74 -17.85 15.07
C ARG A 18 -18.72 -19.38 15.13
N ASP A 19 -18.02 -19.96 16.09
CA ASP A 19 -17.91 -21.41 16.28
C ASP A 19 -19.06 -22.02 17.11
N GLU A 20 -20.05 -21.22 17.51
CA GLU A 20 -21.26 -21.71 18.14
C GLU A 20 -22.25 -22.30 17.13
N ALA A 21 -22.86 -23.42 17.52
CA ALA A 21 -23.97 -24.00 16.79
C ALA A 21 -25.24 -23.23 17.10
N TYR A 22 -26.06 -22.99 16.10
CA TYR A 22 -27.46 -22.62 16.31
C TYR A 22 -28.35 -23.38 15.32
N PRO A 23 -29.60 -23.69 15.70
CA PRO A 23 -30.53 -24.42 14.84
C PRO A 23 -30.78 -23.71 13.50
N ALA A 24 -31.12 -24.46 12.45
CA ALA A 24 -31.24 -23.93 11.09
C ALA A 24 -32.43 -22.97 10.89
N ASP A 25 -33.43 -23.03 11.78
CA ASP A 25 -34.61 -22.17 11.88
C ASP A 25 -34.33 -20.86 12.64
N HIS A 26 -33.18 -20.75 13.31
CA HIS A 26 -32.76 -19.56 14.03
C HIS A 26 -31.84 -18.70 13.15
N PHE A 27 -31.98 -17.38 13.24
CA PHE A 27 -31.12 -16.45 12.50
C PHE A 27 -29.79 -16.14 13.23
N ALA A 28 -29.69 -16.47 14.52
CA ALA A 28 -28.53 -16.24 15.38
C ALA A 28 -28.48 -17.25 16.54
N SER A 29 -27.35 -17.30 17.25
CA SER A 29 -27.19 -18.07 18.49
C SER A 29 -28.03 -17.49 19.61
N GLU A 30 -28.67 -18.33 20.43
CA GLU A 30 -29.38 -17.92 21.66
C GLU A 30 -28.45 -17.25 22.67
N ASN A 31 -27.15 -17.57 22.58
CA ASN A 31 -26.09 -17.02 23.41
C ASN A 31 -25.55 -15.68 22.91
N GLY A 32 -26.16 -15.11 21.86
CA GLY A 32 -25.76 -13.83 21.32
C GLY A 32 -26.05 -12.68 22.29
N VAL A 33 -25.27 -11.63 22.14
CA VAL A 33 -25.28 -10.43 22.98
C VAL A 33 -25.46 -9.21 22.08
N THR A 34 -26.27 -8.26 22.52
CA THR A 34 -26.39 -6.98 21.83
C THR A 34 -25.14 -6.14 22.03
N GLY A 35 -24.81 -5.32 21.05
CA GLY A 35 -23.69 -4.41 21.16
C GLY A 35 -23.67 -3.40 20.04
N ARG A 36 -22.58 -2.63 19.96
CA ARG A 36 -22.34 -1.60 18.98
C ARG A 36 -21.00 -1.81 18.29
N LEU A 37 -21.04 -1.96 16.96
CA LEU A 37 -19.87 -2.09 16.12
C LEU A 37 -19.51 -0.73 15.54
N LYS A 38 -18.26 -0.30 15.77
CA LYS A 38 -17.66 0.91 15.22
C LYS A 38 -16.49 0.57 14.33
N ILE A 39 -16.52 1.04 13.09
CA ILE A 39 -15.42 0.95 12.14
C ILE A 39 -15.04 2.38 11.74
N LYS A 40 -13.80 2.78 12.01
CA LYS A 40 -13.27 4.08 11.58
C LYS A 40 -12.92 4.04 10.09
N LYS A 41 -12.82 5.20 9.41
CA LYS A 41 -12.30 5.27 8.03
C LYS A 41 -10.88 4.69 7.88
N SER A 42 -10.10 4.66 8.96
CA SER A 42 -8.79 3.99 9.00
C SER A 42 -8.88 2.46 9.00
N GLY A 43 -10.07 1.87 9.12
CA GLY A 43 -10.31 0.44 9.27
C GLY A 43 -10.08 -0.10 10.67
N GLU A 44 -9.98 0.77 11.69
CA GLU A 44 -9.96 0.35 13.09
C GLU A 44 -11.34 -0.19 13.49
N ILE A 45 -11.41 -1.44 13.94
CA ILE A 45 -12.64 -2.16 14.23
C ILE A 45 -12.77 -2.36 15.75
N ASN A 46 -13.83 -1.78 16.32
CA ASN A 46 -14.14 -1.84 17.74
C ASN A 46 -15.57 -2.39 17.93
N LEU A 47 -15.72 -3.43 18.73
CA LEU A 47 -17.01 -3.95 19.15
C LEU A 47 -17.17 -3.72 20.66
N GLU A 48 -18.26 -3.09 21.06
CA GLU A 48 -18.67 -2.97 22.47
C GLU A 48 -19.96 -3.76 22.66
N LEU A 49 -20.01 -4.65 23.64
CA LEU A 49 -21.14 -5.53 23.95
C LEU A 49 -21.79 -5.11 25.25
N ASP A 50 -23.11 -5.19 25.31
CA ASP A 50 -23.94 -4.86 26.49
C ASP A 50 -24.04 -6.01 27.50
N SER A 51 -23.23 -7.07 27.31
CA SER A 51 -23.08 -8.22 28.20
C SER A 51 -21.80 -8.99 27.85
N VAL A 52 -21.61 -10.16 28.46
CA VAL A 52 -20.46 -11.05 28.29
C VAL A 52 -20.80 -12.19 27.34
N LEU A 53 -19.96 -12.44 26.33
CA LEU A 53 -20.10 -13.63 25.49
C LEU A 53 -19.71 -14.91 26.28
N PRO A 54 -20.44 -16.03 26.12
CA PRO A 54 -20.18 -17.24 26.90
C PRO A 54 -18.86 -17.91 26.52
N ARG A 55 -18.25 -18.65 27.46
CA ARG A 55 -16.98 -19.38 27.26
C ARG A 55 -17.21 -20.88 27.40
N LYS A 56 -16.53 -21.67 26.56
CA LYS A 56 -16.51 -23.14 26.66
C LYS A 56 -15.79 -23.62 27.93
N ASP A 57 -14.75 -22.90 28.37
CA ASP A 57 -13.82 -23.36 29.40
C ASP A 57 -14.06 -22.74 30.79
N ALA A 58 -15.07 -21.87 30.92
CA ALA A 58 -15.27 -21.13 32.15
C ALA A 58 -16.43 -21.73 32.95
N GLY A 59 -16.11 -22.22 34.16
CA GLY A 59 -17.08 -22.65 35.17
C GLY A 59 -18.06 -21.53 35.59
N HIS A 60 -18.85 -21.78 36.63
CA HIS A 60 -19.95 -20.90 37.03
C HIS A 60 -19.59 -19.40 37.13
N GLY A 61 -20.36 -18.58 36.41
CA GLY A 61 -20.62 -17.13 36.58
C GLY A 61 -19.41 -16.22 36.86
N ILE A 62 -18.96 -16.20 38.10
CA ILE A 62 -18.01 -15.23 38.65
C ILE A 62 -16.56 -15.50 38.19
N THR A 63 -16.18 -16.76 37.98
CA THR A 63 -14.85 -17.12 37.45
C THR A 63 -14.68 -16.79 35.97
N ARG A 64 -15.79 -16.57 35.23
CA ARG A 64 -15.74 -16.23 33.79
C ARG A 64 -15.16 -14.84 33.50
N VAL A 65 -15.25 -13.92 34.47
CA VAL A 65 -14.96 -12.49 34.25
C VAL A 65 -13.77 -11.97 35.07
N LEU A 66 -13.58 -12.45 36.30
CA LEU A 66 -12.47 -11.99 37.16
C LEU A 66 -11.07 -12.39 36.68
N GLY A 67 -10.97 -13.34 35.74
CA GLY A 67 -9.71 -13.81 35.16
C GLY A 67 -9.29 -13.16 33.84
N ARG A 68 -10.04 -12.21 33.29
CA ARG A 68 -9.71 -11.62 31.97
C ARG A 68 -8.59 -10.58 32.08
N LYS A 69 -7.37 -10.97 31.70
CA LYS A 69 -6.28 -10.02 31.45
C LYS A 69 -6.24 -9.63 29.98
N LYS A 70 -6.02 -8.35 29.72
CA LYS A 70 -5.85 -7.80 28.37
C LYS A 70 -4.67 -8.50 27.68
N GLY A 71 -4.93 -9.13 26.53
CA GLY A 71 -3.90 -9.75 25.70
C GLY A 71 -3.53 -11.21 26.03
N GLU A 72 -4.14 -11.85 27.03
CA GLU A 72 -3.88 -13.27 27.35
C GLU A 72 -4.84 -14.24 26.62
N GLU A 73 -5.92 -13.75 26.01
CA GLU A 73 -6.90 -14.60 25.31
C GLU A 73 -6.48 -14.87 23.86
N THR A 74 -6.68 -16.11 23.41
CA THR A 74 -6.51 -16.46 21.99
C THR A 74 -7.54 -15.71 21.15
N PRO A 75 -7.12 -15.08 20.03
CA PRO A 75 -8.05 -14.41 19.13
C PRO A 75 -9.13 -15.39 18.64
N ARG A 76 -10.40 -14.95 18.66
CA ARG A 76 -11.55 -15.76 18.21
C ARG A 76 -12.47 -14.95 17.30
N ALA A 77 -13.15 -15.62 16.38
CA ALA A 77 -14.06 -14.94 15.46
C ALA A 77 -15.44 -14.67 16.09
N ILE A 78 -15.95 -13.45 15.93
CA ILE A 78 -17.29 -13.05 16.36
C ILE A 78 -18.15 -12.81 15.13
N GLN A 79 -19.32 -13.43 15.05
CA GLN A 79 -20.30 -13.17 14.01
C GLN A 79 -21.36 -12.21 14.54
N GLY A 80 -21.97 -11.42 13.66
CA GLY A 80 -23.11 -10.60 14.04
C GLY A 80 -24.00 -10.14 12.90
N ILE A 81 -25.11 -9.54 13.30
CA ILE A 81 -26.10 -8.91 12.44
C ILE A 81 -26.32 -7.48 12.92
N LEU A 82 -26.15 -6.51 12.02
CA LEU A 82 -26.38 -5.11 12.32
C LEU A 82 -27.86 -4.78 12.26
N LYS A 83 -28.35 -4.05 13.27
CA LYS A 83 -29.77 -3.76 13.46
C LYS A 83 -30.32 -2.79 12.41
N THR A 84 -29.54 -1.77 12.05
CA THR A 84 -30.03 -0.68 11.19
C THR A 84 -29.97 -1.07 9.71
N SER A 85 -28.82 -1.55 9.26
CA SER A 85 -28.62 -1.94 7.85
C SER A 85 -29.04 -3.37 7.53
N GLY A 86 -29.20 -4.24 8.54
CA GLY A 86 -29.40 -5.68 8.33
C GLY A 86 -28.13 -6.42 7.88
N ARG A 87 -27.01 -5.72 7.69
CA ARG A 87 -25.76 -6.30 7.20
C ARG A 87 -25.21 -7.35 8.14
N ARG A 88 -24.54 -8.33 7.55
CA ARG A 88 -23.90 -9.46 8.21
C ARG A 88 -22.43 -9.16 8.40
N VAL A 89 -21.92 -9.47 9.59
CA VAL A 89 -20.50 -9.27 9.92
C VAL A 89 -19.83 -10.53 10.47
N ILE A 90 -18.56 -10.71 10.14
CA ILE A 90 -17.63 -11.58 10.87
C ILE A 90 -16.41 -10.75 11.23
N LEU A 91 -16.18 -10.58 12.53
CA LEU A 91 -14.95 -10.03 13.09
C LEU A 91 -13.92 -11.15 13.19
N VAL A 92 -12.80 -11.00 12.50
CA VAL A 92 -11.69 -11.95 12.50
C VAL A 92 -10.64 -11.51 13.52
N ASP A 93 -10.08 -12.49 14.22
CA ASP A 93 -9.14 -12.31 15.33
C ASP A 93 -9.63 -11.28 16.36
N ALA A 94 -10.86 -11.43 16.84
CA ALA A 94 -11.36 -10.55 17.89
C ALA A 94 -10.63 -10.88 19.20
N VAL A 95 -9.98 -9.86 19.76
CA VAL A 95 -9.24 -9.91 21.02
C VAL A 95 -9.92 -9.04 22.05
N TYR A 96 -10.08 -9.58 23.25
CA TYR A 96 -10.59 -8.84 24.38
C TYR A 96 -9.68 -7.65 24.71
N SER A 97 -10.29 -6.46 24.76
CA SER A 97 -9.60 -5.17 24.92
C SER A 97 -9.95 -4.45 26.22
N GLY A 98 -10.98 -4.93 26.94
CA GLY A 98 -11.45 -4.41 28.22
C GLY A 98 -12.93 -4.71 28.45
N GLY A 99 -13.43 -4.45 29.65
CA GLY A 99 -14.78 -4.80 30.07
C GLY A 99 -14.98 -4.51 31.55
N GLN A 100 -16.24 -4.42 31.98
CA GLN A 100 -16.60 -4.38 33.39
C GLN A 100 -17.77 -5.31 33.67
N PHE A 101 -17.64 -6.08 34.74
CA PHE A 101 -18.73 -6.88 35.29
C PHE A 101 -19.31 -6.20 36.52
N HIS A 102 -20.62 -6.03 36.52
CA HIS A 102 -21.35 -5.47 37.63
C HIS A 102 -22.54 -6.38 37.95
N SER A 103 -22.74 -6.70 39.23
CA SER A 103 -23.91 -7.47 39.69
C SER A 103 -25.18 -6.63 39.77
N HIS A 104 -25.05 -5.30 39.84
CA HIS A 104 -26.17 -4.36 40.04
C HIS A 104 -26.16 -3.19 39.03
N ARG A 105 -25.30 -3.23 38.01
CA ARG A 105 -25.20 -2.23 36.92
C ARG A 105 -24.98 -2.94 35.60
N PHE A 106 -24.98 -2.18 34.49
CA PHE A 106 -24.69 -2.71 33.17
C PHE A 106 -23.30 -3.34 33.11
N THR A 107 -23.28 -4.62 32.73
CA THR A 107 -22.06 -5.34 32.38
C THR A 107 -21.76 -5.11 30.90
N TRP A 108 -20.49 -4.96 30.54
CA TRP A 108 -20.11 -4.75 29.15
C TRP A 108 -18.71 -5.30 28.84
N GLU A 109 -18.48 -5.63 27.57
CA GLU A 109 -17.18 -6.09 27.07
C GLU A 109 -16.78 -5.35 25.79
N ARG A 110 -15.48 -5.19 25.56
CA ARG A 110 -14.93 -4.56 24.37
C ARG A 110 -13.95 -5.49 23.67
N TYR A 111 -14.10 -5.58 22.36
CA TYR A 111 -13.24 -6.35 21.47
C TYR A 111 -12.62 -5.45 20.40
N LEU A 112 -11.37 -5.74 20.08
CA LEU A 112 -10.67 -5.23 18.90
C LEU A 112 -10.52 -6.37 17.92
N ALA A 113 -10.79 -6.12 16.64
CA ALA A 113 -10.60 -7.12 15.59
C ALA A 113 -9.57 -6.64 14.58
N THR A 114 -8.81 -7.57 14.00
CA THR A 114 -7.81 -7.26 12.97
C THR A 114 -8.49 -6.99 11.62
N MET A 115 -9.58 -7.71 11.35
CA MET A 115 -10.32 -7.66 10.09
C MET A 115 -11.82 -7.88 10.32
N CYS A 116 -12.65 -7.39 9.40
CA CYS A 116 -14.10 -7.57 9.41
C CYS A 116 -14.59 -7.89 7.99
N LEU A 117 -15.31 -9.00 7.84
CA LEU A 117 -16.09 -9.29 6.64
C LEU A 117 -17.47 -8.66 6.81
N LEU A 118 -17.88 -7.81 5.87
CA LEU A 118 -19.17 -7.12 5.89
C LEU A 118 -19.93 -7.41 4.58
N GLY A 119 -21.20 -7.81 4.65
CA GLY A 119 -22.00 -8.03 3.45
C GLY A 119 -23.50 -8.08 3.71
N GLU A 120 -24.29 -8.11 2.65
CA GLU A 120 -25.77 -8.08 2.72
C GLU A 120 -26.40 -9.47 2.90
N THR A 121 -25.63 -10.54 2.64
CA THR A 121 -26.14 -11.92 2.65
C THR A 121 -25.57 -12.72 3.81
N ASP A 122 -26.35 -13.66 4.34
CA ASP A 122 -25.91 -14.59 5.40
C ASP A 122 -24.63 -15.32 5.03
N PHE A 123 -23.75 -15.48 6.01
CA PHE A 123 -22.57 -16.34 5.86
C PHE A 123 -22.98 -17.81 5.78
N PRO A 124 -22.15 -18.68 5.17
CA PRO A 124 -22.38 -20.12 5.24
C PRO A 124 -22.50 -20.59 6.70
N SER A 125 -23.29 -21.63 6.96
CA SER A 125 -23.45 -22.22 8.30
C SER A 125 -22.20 -22.93 8.83
N ASN A 126 -21.12 -22.99 8.03
CA ASN A 126 -19.84 -23.52 8.47
C ASN A 126 -19.27 -22.67 9.62
N ARG A 127 -18.85 -23.32 10.70
CA ARG A 127 -18.31 -22.70 11.92
C ARG A 127 -16.91 -22.10 11.77
N THR A 128 -16.26 -22.30 10.62
CA THR A 128 -14.97 -21.68 10.33
C THR A 128 -15.13 -20.34 9.60
N ILE A 129 -14.04 -19.57 9.55
CA ILE A 129 -13.92 -18.42 8.66
C ILE A 129 -14.04 -18.93 7.20
N PRO A 130 -14.82 -18.25 6.34
CA PRO A 130 -14.95 -18.66 4.94
C PRO A 130 -13.67 -18.43 4.14
N THR A 131 -13.51 -19.23 3.08
CA THR A 131 -12.47 -19.02 2.06
C THR A 131 -13.06 -18.39 0.79
N PHE A 132 -12.21 -17.78 -0.03
CA PHE A 132 -12.63 -16.96 -1.18
C PHE A 132 -12.11 -17.50 -2.50
N SER A 133 -12.88 -17.39 -3.57
CA SER A 133 -12.45 -17.78 -4.94
C SER A 133 -11.92 -16.60 -5.76
N LYS A 134 -12.33 -15.38 -5.40
CA LYS A 134 -12.05 -14.16 -6.17
C LYS A 134 -11.87 -12.97 -5.23
N ILE A 135 -10.88 -12.15 -5.54
CA ILE A 135 -10.70 -10.80 -4.97
C ILE A 135 -11.10 -9.80 -6.06
N GLU A 136 -11.87 -8.79 -5.68
CA GLU A 136 -12.32 -7.69 -6.55
C GLU A 136 -11.88 -6.35 -5.95
N LEU A 137 -11.12 -5.57 -6.72
CA LEU A 137 -10.65 -4.25 -6.35
C LEU A 137 -11.39 -3.21 -7.19
N ASN A 138 -12.17 -2.37 -6.54
CA ASN A 138 -12.79 -1.23 -7.19
C ASN A 138 -11.75 -0.14 -7.43
N LEU A 139 -11.52 0.20 -8.70
CA LEU A 139 -10.53 1.20 -9.12
C LEU A 139 -11.12 2.61 -9.24
N THR A 140 -12.22 2.90 -8.54
CA THR A 140 -12.74 4.26 -8.36
C THR A 140 -11.59 5.19 -7.91
N GLY A 141 -11.49 6.36 -8.53
CA GLY A 141 -10.40 7.32 -8.31
C GLY A 141 -9.19 7.13 -9.23
N LEU A 142 -9.07 6.00 -9.94
CA LEU A 142 -8.01 5.78 -10.94
C LEU A 142 -8.51 5.95 -12.38
N GLU A 143 -9.64 6.62 -12.59
CA GLU A 143 -10.23 6.82 -13.93
C GLU A 143 -9.26 7.56 -14.87
N ASN A 144 -8.57 8.59 -14.36
CA ASN A 144 -7.54 9.33 -15.09
C ASN A 144 -6.33 8.48 -15.47
N TRP A 145 -6.00 7.46 -14.67
CA TRP A 145 -4.90 6.54 -14.97
C TRP A 145 -5.31 5.48 -15.98
N LEU A 146 -6.54 4.99 -15.88
CA LEU A 146 -7.09 4.00 -16.80
C LEU A 146 -7.35 4.58 -18.21
N VAL A 147 -7.71 5.87 -18.31
CA VAL A 147 -8.01 6.57 -19.58
C VAL A 147 -8.98 5.78 -20.45
N HIS A 148 -10.00 5.19 -19.83
CA HIS A 148 -10.94 4.28 -20.48
C HIS A 148 -12.37 4.74 -20.24
N GLY A 149 -12.84 5.65 -21.11
CA GLY A 149 -14.25 6.01 -21.24
C GLY A 149 -14.83 5.40 -22.52
N THR A 150 -15.90 4.61 -22.41
CA THR A 150 -16.70 4.17 -23.58
C THR A 150 -18.03 4.89 -23.67
N LEU A 151 -18.33 5.73 -22.67
CA LEU A 151 -19.56 6.50 -22.62
C LEU A 151 -19.47 7.71 -23.54
N LYS A 152 -20.31 7.70 -24.58
CA LYS A 152 -20.51 8.82 -25.48
C LYS A 152 -21.91 9.39 -25.24
N TYR A 153 -22.00 10.70 -25.04
CA TYR A 153 -23.29 11.38 -24.94
C TYR A 153 -23.52 12.28 -26.15
N SER A 154 -24.77 12.33 -26.60
CA SER A 154 -25.23 13.30 -27.60
C SER A 154 -26.61 13.80 -27.20
N SER A 155 -26.79 15.12 -27.23
CA SER A 155 -28.06 15.76 -26.88
C SER A 155 -28.55 16.61 -28.05
N THR A 156 -29.84 16.52 -28.34
CA THR A 156 -30.56 17.43 -29.24
C THR A 156 -31.73 18.03 -28.46
N ARG A 157 -32.43 19.02 -29.05
CA ARG A 157 -33.64 19.60 -28.44
C ARG A 157 -34.74 18.56 -28.12
N ARG A 158 -34.71 17.39 -28.74
CA ARG A 158 -35.76 16.35 -28.62
C ARG A 158 -35.26 15.02 -28.08
N THR A 159 -33.96 14.76 -28.09
CA THR A 159 -33.42 13.44 -27.75
C THR A 159 -32.14 13.55 -26.94
N PHE A 160 -32.08 12.83 -25.83
CA PHE A 160 -30.83 12.52 -25.14
C PHE A 160 -30.44 11.08 -25.46
N ARG A 161 -29.22 10.87 -25.95
CA ARG A 161 -28.71 9.53 -26.29
C ARG A 161 -27.37 9.31 -25.60
N VAL A 162 -27.31 8.28 -24.78
CA VAL A 162 -26.06 7.72 -24.24
C VAL A 162 -25.76 6.45 -25.04
N ARG A 163 -24.54 6.36 -25.58
CA ARG A 163 -24.02 5.14 -26.22
C ARG A 163 -22.87 4.62 -25.38
N LEU A 164 -22.87 3.31 -25.18
CA LEU A 164 -21.81 2.58 -24.52
C LEU A 164 -21.11 1.73 -25.58
N ASP A 165 -19.85 2.03 -25.88
CA ASP A 165 -19.08 1.13 -26.75
C ASP A 165 -18.69 -0.15 -25.97
N GLU A 166 -18.64 -1.29 -26.67
CA GLU A 166 -18.31 -2.57 -26.05
C GLU A 166 -16.86 -2.57 -25.55
N TYR A 167 -16.66 -2.77 -24.24
CA TYR A 167 -15.33 -2.95 -23.67
C TYR A 167 -14.94 -4.41 -23.66
N ARG A 168 -13.95 -4.78 -24.48
CA ARG A 168 -13.29 -6.09 -24.40
C ARG A 168 -12.34 -6.10 -23.21
N GLY A 169 -12.79 -6.74 -22.13
CA GLY A 169 -12.02 -6.91 -20.89
C GLY A 169 -10.61 -7.41 -21.15
N GLN A 170 -9.63 -6.84 -20.44
CA GLN A 170 -8.25 -7.31 -20.50
C GLN A 170 -8.04 -8.43 -19.49
N VAL A 171 -7.48 -9.54 -19.93
CA VAL A 171 -7.25 -10.73 -19.11
C VAL A 171 -5.78 -11.12 -19.21
N TYR A 172 -5.16 -11.35 -18.06
CA TYR A 172 -3.76 -11.78 -17.96
C TYR A 172 -3.68 -13.07 -17.16
N GLN A 173 -2.92 -14.03 -17.69
CA GLN A 173 -2.54 -15.24 -16.95
C GLN A 173 -1.20 -14.99 -16.30
N THR A 174 -1.12 -15.19 -14.99
CA THR A 174 0.11 -14.97 -14.22
C THR A 174 0.39 -16.20 -13.36
N PRO A 175 1.64 -16.41 -12.89
CA PRO A 175 1.95 -17.47 -11.93
C PRO A 175 1.11 -17.37 -10.64
N PHE A 176 0.61 -16.18 -10.30
CA PHE A 176 -0.18 -15.89 -9.10
C PHE A 176 -1.69 -15.95 -9.34
N GLY A 177 -2.14 -16.32 -10.54
CA GLY A 177 -3.55 -16.44 -10.89
C GLY A 177 -3.96 -15.63 -12.12
N ARG A 178 -5.26 -15.66 -12.40
CA ARG A 178 -5.87 -14.92 -13.51
C ARG A 178 -6.27 -13.53 -13.04
N LEU A 179 -5.69 -12.51 -13.66
CA LEU A 179 -6.09 -11.11 -13.51
C LEU A 179 -7.04 -10.71 -14.63
N ALA A 180 -8.10 -9.96 -14.31
CA ALA A 180 -8.98 -9.40 -15.32
C ALA A 180 -9.51 -8.01 -14.95
N PHE A 181 -9.43 -7.08 -15.90
CA PHE A 181 -10.11 -5.79 -15.84
C PHE A 181 -11.54 -5.96 -16.34
N GLU A 182 -12.49 -5.79 -15.43
CA GLU A 182 -13.93 -5.89 -15.68
C GLU A 182 -14.55 -4.50 -15.56
N LYS A 183 -15.33 -4.12 -16.58
CA LYS A 183 -16.07 -2.86 -16.57
C LYS A 183 -17.44 -3.06 -15.93
N ARG A 184 -17.85 -2.12 -15.08
CA ARG A 184 -19.19 -2.02 -14.52
C ARG A 184 -19.80 -0.68 -14.90
N THR A 185 -21.08 -0.69 -15.23
CA THR A 185 -21.83 0.54 -15.50
C THR A 185 -22.92 0.65 -14.45
N GLU A 186 -22.91 1.75 -13.72
CA GLU A 186 -23.93 2.09 -12.74
C GLU A 186 -24.84 3.15 -13.36
N VAL A 187 -26.15 2.96 -13.23
CA VAL A 187 -27.17 3.91 -13.69
C VAL A 187 -28.02 4.26 -12.49
N ASP A 188 -27.87 5.49 -12.00
CA ASP A 188 -28.74 6.06 -10.99
C ASP A 188 -29.89 6.79 -11.70
N GLY A 189 -31.14 6.40 -11.44
CA GLY A 189 -32.29 7.09 -12.01
C GLY A 189 -33.65 6.69 -11.44
N LEU A 190 -34.20 7.57 -10.59
CA LEU A 190 -35.51 8.25 -10.71
C LEU A 190 -35.90 8.83 -9.34
N ASP A 191 -35.23 9.90 -8.91
CA ASP A 191 -35.61 10.62 -7.69
C ASP A 191 -36.67 11.69 -7.99
N GLY A 192 -37.92 11.37 -7.68
CA GLY A 192 -38.99 12.33 -7.42
C GLY A 192 -39.99 12.56 -8.55
N MET A 193 -41.23 12.86 -8.14
CA MET A 193 -42.41 13.04 -9.01
C MET A 193 -42.34 14.24 -9.98
N HIS A 194 -41.31 15.10 -9.89
CA HIS A 194 -41.22 16.35 -10.67
C HIS A 194 -39.81 16.72 -11.18
N HIS A 195 -38.77 15.91 -10.94
CA HIS A 195 -37.42 16.13 -11.48
C HIS A 195 -36.83 14.82 -12.00
N PHE A 196 -36.50 14.77 -13.30
CA PHE A 196 -35.88 13.60 -13.90
C PHE A 196 -34.37 13.83 -14.01
N LYS A 197 -33.60 13.17 -13.12
CA LYS A 197 -32.14 13.09 -13.23
C LYS A 197 -31.74 11.64 -13.50
N ALA A 198 -30.97 11.44 -14.57
CA ALA A 198 -30.29 10.19 -14.85
C ALA A 198 -28.78 10.42 -14.79
N SER A 199 -28.08 9.64 -13.96
CA SER A 199 -26.63 9.66 -13.85
C SER A 199 -26.09 8.30 -14.26
N VAL A 200 -25.21 8.26 -15.26
CA VAL A 200 -24.56 7.04 -15.72
C VAL A 200 -23.08 7.15 -15.40
N ARG A 201 -22.55 6.18 -14.66
CA ARG A 201 -21.13 6.11 -14.28
C ARG A 201 -20.50 4.81 -14.76
N GLU A 202 -19.34 4.92 -15.38
CA GLU A 202 -18.51 3.76 -15.72
C GLU A 202 -17.45 3.57 -14.63
N LEU A 203 -17.33 2.34 -14.13
CA LEU A 203 -16.36 1.92 -13.15
C LEU A 203 -15.53 0.76 -13.68
N MET A 204 -14.28 0.70 -13.24
CA MET A 204 -13.39 -0.42 -13.54
C MET A 204 -13.08 -1.20 -12.27
N THR A 205 -13.14 -2.52 -12.39
CA THR A 205 -12.78 -3.44 -11.32
C THR A 205 -11.63 -4.30 -11.78
N LEU A 206 -10.56 -4.39 -10.99
CA LEU A 206 -9.54 -5.42 -11.18
C LEU A 206 -9.95 -6.65 -10.38
N THR A 207 -9.86 -7.82 -11.01
CA THR A 207 -10.21 -9.07 -10.37
C THR A 207 -9.04 -10.03 -10.39
N LEU A 208 -8.84 -10.75 -9.29
CA LEU A 208 -7.84 -11.80 -9.16
C LEU A 208 -8.53 -13.11 -8.79
N ARG A 209 -8.28 -14.17 -9.57
CA ARG A 209 -8.77 -15.53 -9.32
C ARG A 209 -7.60 -16.52 -9.31
N ARG A 210 -7.66 -17.48 -8.39
CA ARG A 210 -6.71 -18.60 -8.29
C ARG A 210 -7.44 -19.92 -8.42
N SER A 211 -6.69 -20.98 -8.74
CA SER A 211 -7.19 -22.36 -8.70
C SER A 211 -7.50 -22.79 -7.26
N ARG A 212 -6.64 -22.42 -6.30
CA ARG A 212 -6.89 -22.58 -4.87
C ARG A 212 -7.67 -21.40 -4.31
N SER A 213 -8.51 -21.66 -3.30
CA SER A 213 -9.20 -20.59 -2.56
C SER A 213 -8.23 -19.80 -1.69
N PHE A 214 -8.51 -18.51 -1.50
CA PHE A 214 -7.80 -17.61 -0.59
C PHE A 214 -8.30 -17.75 0.85
N GLN A 215 -7.38 -17.76 1.80
CA GLN A 215 -7.65 -17.44 3.20
C GLN A 215 -7.80 -15.93 3.39
N VAL A 216 -8.38 -15.49 4.50
CA VAL A 216 -8.67 -14.05 4.73
C VAL A 216 -7.39 -13.22 4.85
N GLU A 217 -6.34 -13.77 5.45
CA GLU A 217 -5.02 -13.15 5.56
C GLU A 217 -4.37 -12.98 4.18
N GLU A 218 -4.47 -14.02 3.33
CA GLU A 218 -3.97 -13.98 1.96
C GLU A 218 -4.67 -12.87 1.17
N VAL A 219 -5.99 -12.67 1.33
CA VAL A 219 -6.69 -11.56 0.66
C VAL A 219 -6.11 -10.21 1.08
N ARG A 220 -5.85 -10.00 2.37
CA ARG A 220 -5.26 -8.76 2.87
C ARG A 220 -3.88 -8.52 2.27
N GLU A 221 -3.03 -9.54 2.24
CA GLU A 221 -1.68 -9.47 1.65
C GLU A 221 -1.74 -9.16 0.15
N GLU A 222 -2.60 -9.86 -0.59
CA GLU A 222 -2.85 -9.61 -2.01
C GLU A 222 -3.30 -8.18 -2.28
N PHE A 223 -4.22 -7.67 -1.45
CA PHE A 223 -4.65 -6.29 -1.56
C PHE A 223 -3.50 -5.31 -1.32
N VAL A 224 -2.67 -5.52 -0.30
CA VAL A 224 -1.51 -4.65 -0.03
C VAL A 224 -0.54 -4.67 -1.21
N HIS A 225 -0.27 -5.84 -1.79
CA HIS A 225 0.58 -5.95 -2.98
C HIS A 225 0.03 -5.18 -4.18
N LEU A 226 -1.27 -5.26 -4.41
CA LEU A 226 -1.93 -4.53 -5.50
C LEU A 226 -1.98 -3.03 -5.23
N GLN A 227 -2.30 -2.61 -4.00
CA GLN A 227 -2.27 -1.20 -3.59
C GLN A 227 -0.87 -0.62 -3.80
N ASP A 228 0.18 -1.29 -3.33
CA ASP A 228 1.56 -0.83 -3.50
C ASP A 228 1.96 -0.79 -4.99
N LEU A 229 1.51 -1.76 -5.81
CA LEU A 229 1.71 -1.72 -7.26
C LEU A 229 1.04 -0.49 -7.89
N PHE A 230 -0.23 -0.21 -7.57
CA PHE A 230 -0.93 0.96 -8.09
C PHE A 230 -0.29 2.27 -7.61
N THR A 231 0.24 2.31 -6.38
CA THR A 231 1.04 3.45 -5.88
C THR A 231 2.25 3.69 -6.77
N VAL A 232 2.98 2.63 -7.15
CA VAL A 232 4.15 2.74 -8.04
C VAL A 232 3.73 3.08 -9.47
N LEU A 233 2.70 2.45 -10.03
CA LEU A 233 2.28 2.72 -11.41
C LEU A 233 1.66 4.10 -11.61
N SER A 234 0.95 4.62 -10.60
CA SER A 234 0.33 5.95 -10.67
C SER A 234 1.21 7.06 -10.10
N GLY A 235 2.28 6.72 -9.38
CA GLY A 235 3.11 7.69 -8.64
C GLY A 235 2.40 8.37 -7.46
N SER A 236 1.14 7.98 -7.18
CA SER A 236 0.27 8.60 -6.19
C SER A 236 0.12 7.74 -4.95
N SER A 237 -0.10 8.40 -3.81
CA SER A 237 -0.42 7.77 -2.53
C SER A 237 -1.92 7.49 -2.35
N TYR A 238 -2.70 7.61 -3.43
CA TYR A 238 -4.13 7.36 -3.45
C TYR A 238 -4.47 5.96 -2.95
N GLN A 239 -5.39 5.88 -2.00
CA GLN A 239 -5.77 4.64 -1.35
C GLN A 239 -7.03 4.06 -2.00
N LEU A 240 -6.93 2.82 -2.48
CA LEU A 240 -8.05 2.07 -3.04
C LEU A 240 -9.06 1.74 -1.95
N LYS A 241 -10.34 1.58 -2.33
CA LYS A 241 -11.39 1.08 -1.42
C LYS A 241 -11.06 -0.32 -0.89
N TRP A 242 -11.71 -0.74 0.19
CA TRP A 242 -11.58 -2.13 0.67
C TRP A 242 -11.96 -3.14 -0.43
N PRO A 243 -11.21 -4.25 -0.53
CA PRO A 243 -11.50 -5.24 -1.55
C PRO A 243 -12.83 -5.92 -1.23
N SER A 244 -13.57 -6.23 -2.30
CA SER A 244 -14.67 -7.19 -2.22
C SER A 244 -14.13 -8.60 -2.48
N VAL A 245 -14.70 -9.58 -1.82
CA VAL A 245 -14.32 -10.99 -1.92
C VAL A 245 -15.53 -11.84 -2.23
N VAL A 246 -15.35 -12.81 -3.12
CA VAL A 246 -16.39 -13.78 -3.49
C VAL A 246 -16.08 -15.11 -2.81
N LEU A 247 -17.08 -15.70 -2.14
CA LEU A 247 -16.90 -16.99 -1.48
C LEU A 247 -16.43 -18.09 -2.46
N SER A 248 -15.67 -19.04 -1.94
CA SER A 248 -15.28 -20.24 -2.70
C SER A 248 -16.49 -21.12 -3.04
N LYS A 249 -17.45 -21.19 -2.12
CA LYS A 249 -18.72 -21.91 -2.27
C LYS A 249 -19.85 -20.90 -2.48
N GLY A 250 -20.27 -20.73 -3.74
CA GLY A 250 -21.38 -19.85 -4.13
C GLY A 250 -20.92 -18.54 -4.78
N LYS A 251 -21.85 -17.58 -4.89
CA LYS A 251 -21.62 -16.27 -5.54
C LYS A 251 -21.81 -15.07 -4.60
N ARG A 252 -21.83 -15.32 -3.28
CA ARG A 252 -22.01 -14.27 -2.27
C ARG A 252 -20.73 -13.42 -2.18
N ILE A 253 -20.92 -12.10 -2.01
CA ILE A 253 -19.86 -11.10 -2.03
C ILE A 253 -19.85 -10.37 -0.69
N TYR A 254 -18.66 -10.14 -0.15
CA TYR A 254 -18.43 -9.41 1.09
C TYR A 254 -17.32 -8.39 0.88
N THR A 255 -17.33 -7.29 1.64
CA THR A 255 -16.20 -6.37 1.73
C THR A 255 -15.30 -6.79 2.88
N LEU A 256 -14.00 -6.92 2.64
CA LEU A 256 -13.01 -7.22 3.67
C LEU A 256 -12.40 -5.90 4.18
N ILE A 257 -12.82 -5.51 5.38
CA ILE A 257 -12.34 -4.32 6.08
C ILE A 257 -11.17 -4.70 6.98
N PHE A 258 -10.13 -3.87 6.99
CA PHE A 258 -8.97 -4.01 7.86
C PHE A 258 -8.28 -2.67 8.03
N ARG A 259 -7.47 -2.54 9.10
CA ARG A 259 -6.75 -1.31 9.39
C ARG A 259 -5.72 -0.98 8.31
N ARG A 260 -5.67 0.28 7.92
CA ARG A 260 -4.73 0.84 6.96
C ARG A 260 -3.99 2.04 7.55
N VAL A 261 -2.83 2.33 6.99
CA VAL A 261 -1.99 3.48 7.36
C VAL A 261 -2.06 4.51 6.22
N GLY A 262 -2.37 5.77 6.55
CA GLY A 262 -2.58 6.84 5.57
C GLY A 262 -3.97 6.80 4.92
N GLY A 263 -4.31 7.84 4.14
CA GLY A 263 -5.59 7.89 3.41
C GLY A 263 -6.17 9.28 3.08
N ILE A 264 -5.38 10.36 3.08
CA ILE A 264 -5.89 11.71 2.78
C ILE A 264 -5.62 12.10 1.31
N ALA A 265 -4.78 11.34 0.61
CA ALA A 265 -4.44 11.59 -0.78
C ALA A 265 -5.68 11.56 -1.67
N LYS A 266 -5.84 12.59 -2.50
CA LYS A 266 -6.88 12.65 -3.51
C LYS A 266 -6.55 11.69 -4.66
N ALA A 267 -7.58 11.35 -5.43
CA ALA A 267 -7.42 10.65 -6.70
C ALA A 267 -6.39 11.39 -7.57
N PRO A 268 -5.44 10.69 -8.22
CA PRO A 268 -4.43 11.34 -9.02
C PRO A 268 -5.02 12.03 -10.25
N GLU A 269 -4.57 13.26 -10.49
CA GLU A 269 -4.95 14.01 -11.67
C GLU A 269 -4.05 13.65 -12.85
N LEU A 270 -4.56 13.85 -14.08
CA LEU A 270 -3.88 13.41 -15.30
C LEU A 270 -2.46 14.00 -15.46
N HIS A 271 -2.22 15.20 -14.93
CA HIS A 271 -0.92 15.87 -14.99
C HIS A 271 0.10 15.36 -13.95
N GLU A 272 -0.34 14.60 -12.96
CA GLU A 272 0.50 14.02 -11.89
C GLU A 272 0.99 12.61 -12.26
N LEU A 273 0.32 11.97 -13.22
CA LEU A 273 0.56 10.57 -13.55
C LEU A 273 1.86 10.38 -14.35
N PRO A 274 2.77 9.51 -13.90
CA PRO A 274 4.00 9.20 -14.64
C PRO A 274 3.71 8.43 -15.94
N LEU A 275 2.76 7.49 -15.88
CA LEU A 275 2.29 6.69 -17.00
C LEU A 275 0.77 6.48 -16.93
N LYS A 276 0.19 6.20 -18.09
CA LYS A 276 -1.22 5.80 -18.25
C LYS A 276 -1.30 4.28 -18.44
N PHE A 277 -2.41 3.67 -18.05
CA PHE A 277 -2.62 2.23 -18.19
C PHE A 277 -2.43 1.73 -19.63
N ASP A 278 -2.88 2.51 -20.63
CA ASP A 278 -2.72 2.15 -22.04
C ASP A 278 -1.26 1.87 -22.46
N ALA A 279 -0.29 2.55 -21.84
CA ALA A 279 1.12 2.35 -22.14
C ALA A 279 1.67 1.00 -21.62
N ILE A 280 0.99 0.39 -20.66
CA ILE A 280 1.40 -0.88 -20.04
C ILE A 280 0.39 -2.00 -20.25
N LYS A 281 -0.73 -1.73 -20.90
CA LYS A 281 -1.87 -2.63 -21.04
C LYS A 281 -1.45 -4.00 -21.54
N SER A 282 -0.72 -4.08 -22.65
CA SER A 282 -0.30 -5.37 -23.22
C SER A 282 0.64 -6.20 -22.32
N GLN A 283 1.34 -5.57 -21.39
CA GLN A 283 2.37 -6.17 -20.53
C GLN A 283 2.01 -6.15 -19.04
N PHE A 284 0.78 -5.77 -18.68
CA PHE A 284 0.39 -5.58 -17.28
C PHE A 284 0.52 -6.86 -16.45
N GLY A 285 0.20 -8.02 -17.05
CA GLY A 285 0.37 -9.33 -16.41
C GLY A 285 1.82 -9.63 -16.04
N ASP A 286 2.75 -9.30 -16.94
CA ASP A 286 4.19 -9.50 -16.74
C ASP A 286 4.72 -8.54 -15.67
N ILE A 287 4.30 -7.27 -15.72
CA ILE A 287 4.62 -6.26 -14.72
C ILE A 287 4.13 -6.69 -13.33
N TYR A 288 2.90 -7.18 -13.21
CA TYR A 288 2.38 -7.67 -11.94
C TYR A 288 3.18 -8.88 -11.43
N SER A 289 3.54 -9.81 -12.31
CA SER A 289 4.34 -10.99 -11.94
C SER A 289 5.73 -10.59 -11.46
N ALA A 290 6.42 -9.73 -12.23
CA ALA A 290 7.72 -9.18 -11.86
C ALA A 290 7.66 -8.36 -10.57
N TRP A 291 6.61 -7.54 -10.38
CA TRP A 291 6.39 -6.80 -9.14
C TRP A 291 6.34 -7.74 -7.93
N ARG A 292 5.61 -8.85 -8.04
CA ARG A 292 5.47 -9.82 -6.96
C ARG A 292 6.77 -10.48 -6.59
N GLU A 293 7.52 -10.94 -7.58
CA GLU A 293 8.79 -11.63 -7.35
C GLU A 293 9.85 -10.68 -6.82
N LYS A 294 9.98 -9.51 -7.46
CA LYS A 294 11.05 -8.55 -7.16
C LYS A 294 10.84 -7.76 -5.88
N ARG A 295 9.58 -7.51 -5.49
CA ARG A 295 9.26 -6.93 -4.19
C ARG A 295 9.73 -7.82 -3.05
N GLU A 296 9.58 -9.13 -3.17
CA GLU A 296 10.07 -10.07 -2.15
C GLU A 296 11.60 -10.23 -2.23
N ALA A 297 12.15 -10.33 -3.44
CA ALA A 297 13.61 -10.49 -3.64
C ALA A 297 14.42 -9.28 -3.16
N PHE A 298 13.94 -8.06 -3.40
CA PHE A 298 14.65 -6.82 -3.06
C PHE A 298 14.10 -6.12 -1.80
N GLY A 299 13.02 -6.66 -1.21
CA GLY A 299 12.38 -6.27 0.05
C GLY A 299 12.57 -4.81 0.48
N PRO A 300 13.60 -4.50 1.28
CA PRO A 300 13.87 -3.14 1.76
C PRO A 300 13.96 -2.11 0.63
N GLY A 301 14.56 -2.46 -0.51
CA GLY A 301 14.67 -1.61 -1.70
C GLY A 301 13.33 -1.20 -2.31
N PHE A 302 12.23 -1.89 -2.00
CA PHE A 302 10.88 -1.48 -2.40
C PHE A 302 10.14 -0.81 -1.25
N PHE A 303 10.29 -1.35 -0.03
CA PHE A 303 9.56 -0.87 1.14
C PHE A 303 9.96 0.54 1.57
N TYR A 304 11.23 0.91 1.44
CA TYR A 304 11.68 2.27 1.75
C TYR A 304 11.03 3.30 0.82
N TYR A 305 11.02 3.05 -0.49
CA TYR A 305 10.32 3.92 -1.45
C TYR A 305 8.82 4.02 -1.14
N LEU A 306 8.14 2.89 -0.93
CA LEU A 306 6.72 2.88 -0.60
C LEU A 306 6.43 3.62 0.72
N SER A 307 7.35 3.56 1.69
CA SER A 307 7.21 4.26 2.97
C SER A 307 7.22 5.78 2.80
N THR A 308 7.95 6.31 1.81
CA THR A 308 7.96 7.75 1.52
C THR A 308 6.69 8.19 0.77
N LYS A 309 5.99 7.26 0.12
CA LYS A 309 4.70 7.51 -0.53
C LYS A 309 3.51 7.39 0.41
N ARG A 310 3.58 6.56 1.45
CA ARG A 310 2.53 6.47 2.46
C ARG A 310 2.49 7.79 3.22
N ASP A 311 1.37 8.51 3.12
CA ASP A 311 1.07 9.88 3.58
C ASP A 311 1.32 10.15 5.09
N ALA A 312 2.53 9.90 5.55
CA ALA A 312 3.05 10.24 6.85
C ALA A 312 3.79 11.56 6.70
N LYS A 313 3.43 12.57 7.51
CA LYS A 313 4.15 13.84 7.56
C LYS A 313 5.59 13.59 8.05
N MET A 314 6.51 13.42 7.11
CA MET A 314 7.93 13.23 7.39
C MET A 314 8.68 14.55 7.19
N TYR A 315 9.68 14.80 8.02
CA TYR A 315 10.68 15.84 7.75
C TYR A 315 11.45 15.50 6.47
N VAL A 316 11.90 16.53 5.74
CA VAL A 316 12.57 16.35 4.44
C VAL A 316 13.84 15.51 4.55
N GLU A 317 14.55 15.62 5.66
CA GLU A 317 15.75 14.85 6.00
C GLU A 317 15.44 13.37 6.19
N ASN A 318 14.32 13.06 6.84
CA ASN A 318 13.86 11.67 7.02
C ASN A 318 13.40 11.08 5.69
N HIS A 319 12.68 11.86 4.89
CA HIS A 319 12.27 11.44 3.55
C HIS A 319 13.51 11.16 2.67
N PHE A 320 14.48 12.07 2.64
CA PHE A 320 15.73 11.90 1.89
C PHE A 320 16.51 10.67 2.38
N SER A 321 16.65 10.51 3.70
CA SER A 321 17.34 9.36 4.30
C SER A 321 16.69 8.04 3.91
N ASN A 322 15.35 7.95 3.93
CA ASN A 322 14.62 6.77 3.51
C ASN A 322 14.86 6.44 2.03
N LEU A 323 14.85 7.43 1.14
CA LEU A 323 15.13 7.21 -0.28
C LEU A 323 16.55 6.67 -0.50
N ILE A 324 17.54 7.29 0.12
CA ILE A 324 18.95 6.90 -0.04
C ILE A 324 19.21 5.50 0.56
N GLN A 325 18.68 5.23 1.75
CA GLN A 325 18.81 3.90 2.38
C GLN A 325 18.10 2.81 1.55
N GLY A 326 16.95 3.14 0.97
CA GLY A 326 16.23 2.26 0.06
C GLY A 326 17.05 1.93 -1.19
N LEU A 327 17.62 2.92 -1.85
CA LEU A 327 18.48 2.73 -3.02
C LEU A 327 19.74 1.92 -2.70
N GLU A 328 20.38 2.18 -1.54
CA GLU A 328 21.52 1.38 -1.10
C GLU A 328 21.12 -0.08 -0.90
N SER A 329 20.01 -0.34 -0.20
CA SER A 329 19.51 -1.69 0.05
C SER A 329 19.12 -2.39 -1.25
N PHE A 330 18.51 -1.66 -2.18
CA PHE A 330 18.17 -2.16 -3.52
C PHE A 330 19.43 -2.56 -4.30
N HIS A 331 20.47 -1.70 -4.31
CA HIS A 331 21.74 -2.03 -4.97
C HIS A 331 22.40 -3.28 -4.35
N ARG A 332 22.51 -3.34 -3.02
CA ARG A 332 23.11 -4.47 -2.29
C ARG A 332 22.39 -5.78 -2.60
N THR A 333 21.06 -5.78 -2.58
CA THR A 333 20.28 -6.99 -2.87
C THR A 333 20.31 -7.39 -4.34
N LYS A 334 20.41 -6.43 -5.26
CA LYS A 334 20.46 -6.68 -6.70
C LYS A 334 21.82 -7.19 -7.19
N TYR A 335 22.92 -6.58 -6.75
CA TYR A 335 24.25 -6.89 -7.26
C TYR A 335 25.08 -7.75 -6.29
N GLY A 336 24.63 -7.92 -5.06
CA GLY A 336 25.38 -8.59 -4.00
C GLY A 336 26.60 -7.80 -3.56
N ASP A 337 27.35 -8.39 -2.64
CA ASP A 337 28.67 -7.86 -2.28
C ASP A 337 29.68 -8.24 -3.35
N LYS A 338 30.53 -7.27 -3.74
CA LYS A 338 31.61 -7.56 -4.68
C LYS A 338 32.65 -8.45 -3.99
N PRO A 339 33.06 -9.58 -4.61
CA PRO A 339 34.08 -10.43 -4.03
C PRO A 339 35.40 -9.66 -3.90
N VAL A 340 36.14 -9.93 -2.82
CA VAL A 340 37.50 -9.38 -2.68
C VAL A 340 38.36 -9.94 -3.80
N THR A 341 38.86 -9.06 -4.67
CA THR A 341 39.79 -9.46 -5.72
C THR A 341 41.19 -9.70 -5.12
N GLY A 342 41.96 -10.61 -5.72
CA GLY A 342 43.34 -10.88 -5.27
C GLY A 342 44.20 -9.62 -5.19
N ALA A 343 44.09 -8.73 -6.18
CA ALA A 343 44.81 -7.45 -6.21
C ALA A 343 44.44 -6.50 -5.05
N LEU A 344 43.18 -6.47 -4.61
CA LEU A 344 42.77 -5.68 -3.46
C LEU A 344 43.29 -6.30 -2.16
N GLN A 345 43.24 -7.62 -2.04
CA GLN A 345 43.79 -8.34 -0.90
C GLN A 345 45.30 -8.08 -0.76
N GLU A 346 46.05 -8.19 -1.85
CA GLU A 346 47.48 -7.86 -1.90
C GLU A 346 47.76 -6.40 -1.50
N LYS A 347 46.91 -5.46 -1.95
CA LYS A 347 46.99 -4.05 -1.55
C LYS A 347 46.75 -3.88 -0.05
N ILE A 348 45.76 -4.55 0.51
CA ILE A 348 45.45 -4.51 1.95
C ILE A 348 46.62 -5.09 2.74
N ASP A 349 47.12 -6.27 2.35
CA ASP A 349 48.22 -6.93 3.06
C ASP A 349 49.52 -6.11 2.99
N ARG A 350 49.80 -5.46 1.85
CA ARG A 350 50.91 -4.51 1.73
C ARG A 350 50.77 -3.32 2.68
N ILE A 351 49.58 -2.75 2.84
CA ILE A 351 49.34 -1.64 3.77
C ILE A 351 49.50 -2.11 5.22
N VAL A 352 48.91 -3.25 5.56
CA VAL A 352 48.93 -3.79 6.94
C VAL A 352 50.34 -4.21 7.35
N THR A 353 51.15 -4.76 6.45
CA THR A 353 52.53 -5.18 6.76
C THR A 353 53.47 -4.01 7.07
N GLN A 354 53.17 -2.80 6.61
CA GLN A 354 53.94 -1.60 6.94
C GLN A 354 53.67 -1.04 8.35
N VAL A 355 52.66 -1.58 9.05
CA VAL A 355 52.26 -1.11 10.38
C VAL A 355 53.00 -1.90 11.45
N GLY A 356 53.84 -1.22 12.24
CA GLY A 356 54.76 -1.87 13.18
C GLY A 356 54.09 -2.56 14.38
N LYS A 357 53.02 -1.97 14.95
CA LYS A 357 52.34 -2.53 16.13
C LYS A 357 51.27 -3.54 15.74
N SER A 358 51.19 -4.66 16.47
CA SER A 358 50.19 -5.72 16.25
C SER A 358 48.75 -5.22 16.43
N ASP A 359 48.52 -4.36 17.42
CA ASP A 359 47.17 -3.85 17.73
C ASP A 359 46.69 -2.89 16.63
N ASP A 360 47.58 -2.03 16.15
CA ASP A 360 47.30 -1.13 15.02
C ASP A 360 47.03 -1.93 13.73
N ARG A 361 47.75 -3.03 13.50
CA ARG A 361 47.48 -3.96 12.39
C ARG A 361 46.09 -4.57 12.48
N ARG A 362 45.67 -5.00 13.67
CA ARG A 362 44.33 -5.56 13.89
C ARG A 362 43.25 -4.49 13.68
N TRP A 363 43.46 -3.28 14.20
CA TRP A 363 42.54 -2.15 14.03
C TRP A 363 42.38 -1.76 12.54
N ILE A 364 43.48 -1.62 11.80
CA ILE A 364 43.46 -1.29 10.37
C ILE A 364 42.80 -2.41 9.54
N ARG A 365 43.12 -3.69 9.81
CA ARG A 365 42.43 -4.80 9.16
C ARG A 365 40.92 -4.70 9.38
N GLY A 366 40.48 -4.42 10.62
CA GLY A 366 39.07 -4.20 10.95
C GLY A 366 38.43 -3.06 10.16
N LYS A 367 39.16 -1.96 9.90
CA LYS A 367 38.69 -0.84 9.08
C LYS A 367 38.62 -1.15 7.59
N LEU A 368 39.42 -2.09 7.10
CA LEU A 368 39.52 -2.46 5.69
C LEU A 368 38.68 -3.69 5.31
N VAL A 369 37.97 -4.31 6.26
CA VAL A 369 37.09 -5.47 6.01
C VAL A 369 36.12 -5.22 4.84
N HIS A 370 35.59 -4.01 4.75
CA HIS A 370 34.61 -3.62 3.72
C HIS A 370 35.23 -2.85 2.56
N ALA A 371 36.56 -2.88 2.38
CA ALA A 371 37.23 -2.09 1.34
C ALA A 371 36.87 -2.52 -0.10
N CYS A 372 36.31 -3.72 -0.29
CA CYS A 372 35.79 -4.19 -1.58
C CYS A 372 34.37 -3.71 -1.87
N GLU A 373 33.66 -3.19 -0.86
CA GLU A 373 32.31 -2.70 -1.05
C GLU A 373 32.32 -1.38 -1.83
N PRO A 374 31.42 -1.22 -2.82
CA PRO A 374 31.19 0.07 -3.43
C PRO A 374 30.80 1.11 -2.37
N SER A 375 31.24 2.35 -2.55
CA SER A 375 30.73 3.49 -1.81
C SER A 375 29.26 3.77 -2.17
N LEU A 376 28.54 4.48 -1.31
CA LEU A 376 27.16 4.90 -1.58
C LEU A 376 27.05 5.69 -2.91
N ALA A 377 28.02 6.57 -3.19
CA ALA A 377 28.05 7.33 -4.44
C ALA A 377 28.17 6.42 -5.67
N GLU A 378 29.03 5.40 -5.62
CA GLU A 378 29.16 4.42 -6.71
C GLU A 378 27.88 3.63 -6.91
N ARG A 379 27.23 3.19 -5.81
CA ARG A 379 25.95 2.48 -5.87
C ARG A 379 24.86 3.31 -6.56
N LEU A 380 24.70 4.57 -6.16
CA LEU A 380 23.72 5.49 -6.74
C LEU A 380 24.01 5.75 -8.23
N SER A 381 25.29 6.01 -8.56
CA SER A 381 25.71 6.26 -9.94
C SER A 381 25.43 5.04 -10.83
N GLU A 382 25.73 3.83 -10.38
CA GLU A 382 25.50 2.58 -11.11
C GLU A 382 24.00 2.33 -11.36
N LEU A 383 23.16 2.53 -10.33
CA LEU A 383 21.71 2.40 -10.46
C LEU A 383 21.13 3.39 -11.48
N PHE A 384 21.52 4.66 -11.39
CA PHE A 384 20.93 5.71 -12.22
C PHE A 384 21.49 5.73 -13.64
N THR A 385 22.71 5.25 -13.86
CA THR A 385 23.30 5.10 -15.21
C THR A 385 22.53 4.05 -16.03
N ALA A 386 21.95 3.04 -15.36
CA ALA A 386 21.13 2.03 -16.01
C ALA A 386 19.78 2.58 -16.53
N LEU A 387 19.40 3.81 -16.16
CA LEU A 387 18.16 4.41 -16.61
C LEU A 387 18.29 4.93 -18.06
N PRO A 388 17.28 4.69 -18.91
CA PRO A 388 17.34 5.05 -20.32
C PRO A 388 17.02 6.52 -20.58
N ILE A 389 17.45 7.45 -19.73
CA ILE A 389 17.06 8.88 -19.78
C ILE A 389 18.19 9.83 -20.20
N GLY A 390 19.38 9.30 -20.48
CA GLY A 390 20.48 10.06 -21.11
C GLY A 390 21.04 11.18 -20.24
N ILE A 391 21.18 10.94 -18.92
CA ILE A 391 21.87 11.88 -18.02
C ILE A 391 23.38 11.78 -18.25
N ASP A 392 24.05 12.92 -18.28
CA ASP A 392 25.51 13.00 -18.36
C ASP A 392 26.17 12.27 -17.18
N HIS A 393 27.16 11.43 -17.49
CA HIS A 393 27.78 10.54 -16.51
C HIS A 393 28.55 11.29 -15.42
N ASP A 394 29.24 12.38 -15.76
CA ASP A 394 30.06 13.14 -14.81
C ASP A 394 29.19 13.99 -13.88
N LEU A 395 28.11 14.57 -14.40
CA LEU A 395 27.08 15.23 -13.60
C LEU A 395 26.41 14.23 -12.64
N LEU A 396 26.09 13.02 -13.12
CA LEU A 396 25.47 11.99 -12.30
C LEU A 396 26.39 11.55 -11.15
N LYS A 397 27.67 11.31 -11.44
CA LYS A 397 28.68 10.96 -10.43
C LYS A 397 28.84 12.05 -9.38
N THR A 398 28.87 13.31 -9.81
CA THR A 398 28.95 14.48 -8.91
C THR A 398 27.74 14.55 -7.98
N PHE A 399 26.54 14.38 -8.52
CA PHE A 399 25.30 14.36 -7.76
C PHE A 399 25.22 13.19 -6.79
N ALA A 400 25.58 11.99 -7.22
CA ALA A 400 25.63 10.81 -6.36
C ALA A 400 26.58 11.03 -5.18
N THR A 401 27.74 11.64 -5.42
CA THR A 401 28.70 12.02 -4.37
C THR A 401 28.09 13.04 -3.39
N THR A 402 27.41 14.06 -3.92
CA THR A 402 26.74 15.07 -3.09
C THR A 402 25.63 14.45 -2.23
N CYS A 403 24.85 13.52 -2.79
CA CYS A 403 23.81 12.81 -2.04
C CYS A 403 24.40 11.93 -0.93
N ALA A 404 25.52 11.25 -1.20
CA ALA A 404 26.21 10.45 -0.20
C ALA A 404 26.75 11.32 0.96
N HIS A 405 27.34 12.48 0.64
CA HIS A 405 27.79 13.43 1.66
C HIS A 405 26.63 14.00 2.48
N LEU A 406 25.53 14.38 1.82
CA LEU A 406 24.33 14.89 2.48
C LEU A 406 23.73 13.85 3.42
N ARG A 407 23.63 12.59 3.00
CA ARG A 407 23.15 11.50 3.86
C ARG A 407 24.06 11.31 5.07
N ASN A 408 25.38 11.32 4.89
CA ASN A 408 26.31 11.17 6.00
C ASN A 408 26.20 12.33 7.00
N ASP A 409 26.08 13.55 6.49
CA ASP A 409 25.86 14.73 7.32
C ASP A 409 24.52 14.67 8.09
N ILE A 410 23.41 14.29 7.45
CA ILE A 410 22.13 14.09 8.14
C ILE A 410 22.25 13.00 9.21
N ALA A 411 22.92 11.89 8.93
CA ALA A 411 23.11 10.80 9.89
C ALA A 411 23.96 11.20 11.10
N HIS A 412 24.99 12.05 10.90
CA HIS A 412 25.88 12.49 11.98
C HIS A 412 25.34 13.68 12.78
N TYR A 413 24.66 14.62 12.12
CA TYR A 413 24.30 15.91 12.72
C TYR A 413 22.78 16.17 12.75
N GLY A 414 21.96 15.26 12.22
CA GLY A 414 20.50 15.39 12.20
C GLY A 414 19.99 16.58 11.38
N GLY A 415 20.81 17.14 10.47
CA GLY A 415 20.48 18.36 9.73
C GLY A 415 20.59 19.65 10.56
N LEU A 416 21.19 19.62 11.76
CA LEU A 416 21.34 20.81 12.59
C LEU A 416 22.25 21.85 11.90
N ARG A 417 21.75 23.08 11.80
CA ARG A 417 22.43 24.23 11.20
C ARG A 417 22.22 25.49 12.03
N SER A 418 23.09 26.48 11.83
CA SER A 418 22.80 27.84 12.29
C SER A 418 21.53 28.36 11.61
N ARG A 419 20.78 29.23 12.29
CA ARG A 419 19.48 29.74 11.81
C ARG A 419 19.54 30.34 10.40
N THR A 420 20.66 30.98 10.03
CA THR A 420 20.89 31.56 8.71
C THR A 420 21.13 30.52 7.62
N ALA A 421 21.73 29.37 7.95
CA ALA A 421 22.01 28.28 7.01
C ALA A 421 20.89 27.23 6.92
N SER A 422 19.95 27.20 7.86
CA SER A 422 18.86 26.22 7.87
C SER A 422 17.95 26.32 6.64
N ALA A 423 17.57 27.53 6.22
CA ALA A 423 16.63 27.71 5.11
C ALA A 423 17.22 27.25 3.77
N SER A 424 18.49 27.57 3.50
CA SER A 424 19.18 27.13 2.29
C SER A 424 19.40 25.61 2.30
N PHE A 425 19.80 25.03 3.45
CA PHE A 425 19.96 23.59 3.61
C PHE A 425 18.65 22.83 3.36
N LEU A 426 17.54 23.27 3.94
CA LEU A 426 16.24 22.62 3.75
C LEU A 426 15.78 22.69 2.29
N ARG A 427 15.96 23.85 1.64
CA ARG A 427 15.63 24.03 0.22
C ARG A 427 16.48 23.12 -0.66
N ASP A 428 17.78 23.07 -0.42
CA ASP A 428 18.72 22.24 -1.19
C ASP A 428 18.45 20.74 -1.00
N THR A 429 18.19 20.33 0.24
CA THR A 429 17.79 18.95 0.59
C THR A 429 16.47 18.60 -0.08
N SER A 430 15.50 19.52 -0.09
CA SER A 430 14.21 19.31 -0.77
C SER A 430 14.36 19.11 -2.27
N LEU A 431 15.18 19.91 -2.96
CA LEU A 431 15.44 19.72 -4.40
C LEU A 431 16.08 18.36 -4.69
N LYS A 432 17.09 17.98 -3.90
CA LYS A 432 17.75 16.67 -4.04
C LYS A 432 16.80 15.52 -3.74
N ASN A 433 15.95 15.67 -2.74
CA ASN A 433 14.94 14.70 -2.36
C ASN A 433 13.98 14.41 -3.51
N GLU A 434 13.50 15.45 -4.21
CA GLU A 434 12.64 15.28 -5.37
C GLU A 434 13.36 14.53 -6.50
N VAL A 435 14.57 14.96 -6.88
CA VAL A 435 15.33 14.30 -7.96
C VAL A 435 15.63 12.84 -7.63
N VAL A 436 16.11 12.55 -6.41
CA VAL A 436 16.34 11.16 -5.97
C VAL A 436 15.03 10.37 -5.98
N GLY A 437 13.92 10.97 -5.56
CA GLY A 437 12.60 10.35 -5.59
C GLY A 437 12.17 9.93 -7.00
N TYR A 438 12.34 10.82 -8.00
CA TYR A 438 12.05 10.51 -9.39
C TYR A 438 12.96 9.41 -9.96
N LEU A 439 14.28 9.51 -9.73
CA LEU A 439 15.23 8.51 -10.22
C LEU A 439 15.01 7.14 -9.58
N TYR A 440 14.68 7.10 -8.29
CA TYR A 440 14.33 5.87 -7.58
C TYR A 440 13.04 5.27 -8.13
N HIS A 441 12.01 6.09 -8.35
CA HIS A 441 10.77 5.63 -8.95
C HIS A 441 10.97 5.06 -10.37
N MET A 442 11.75 5.74 -11.22
CA MET A 442 12.17 5.22 -12.54
C MET A 442 12.91 3.89 -12.41
N THR A 443 13.80 3.77 -11.43
CA THR A 443 14.56 2.55 -11.17
C THR A 443 13.64 1.39 -10.85
N LEU A 444 12.65 1.58 -9.97
CA LEU A 444 11.67 0.55 -9.62
C LEU A 444 10.77 0.17 -10.80
N LEU A 445 10.31 1.15 -11.58
CA LEU A 445 9.49 0.89 -12.76
C LEU A 445 10.26 0.11 -13.83
N ASN A 446 11.52 0.50 -14.10
CA ASN A 446 12.41 -0.23 -15.00
C ASN A 446 12.63 -1.67 -14.51
N GLU A 447 12.85 -1.81 -13.20
CA GLU A 447 13.10 -3.10 -12.58
C GLU A 447 11.90 -4.05 -12.74
N ILE A 448 10.66 -3.57 -12.63
CA ILE A 448 9.47 -4.43 -12.81
C ILE A 448 9.03 -4.59 -14.27
N GLY A 449 9.87 -4.18 -15.23
CA GLY A 449 9.67 -4.47 -16.66
C GLY A 449 9.02 -3.34 -17.45
N LEU A 450 8.92 -2.12 -16.91
CA LEU A 450 8.51 -0.98 -17.74
C LEU A 450 9.55 -0.72 -18.84
N SER A 451 9.09 -0.58 -20.08
CA SER A 451 9.99 -0.38 -21.21
C SER A 451 10.79 0.92 -21.10
N GLY A 452 12.03 0.90 -21.59
CA GLY A 452 12.85 2.11 -21.57
C GLY A 452 12.27 3.26 -22.39
N HIS A 453 11.45 2.97 -23.41
CA HIS A 453 10.68 3.98 -24.13
C HIS A 453 9.65 4.65 -23.22
N ALA A 454 8.86 3.90 -22.45
CA ALA A 454 7.89 4.47 -21.52
C ALA A 454 8.55 5.33 -20.43
N ILE A 455 9.72 4.93 -19.95
CA ILE A 455 10.51 5.74 -19.00
C ILE A 455 10.99 7.04 -19.63
N LYS A 456 11.47 7.01 -20.89
CA LYS A 456 11.83 8.23 -21.64
C LYS A 456 10.65 9.17 -21.83
N VAL A 457 9.49 8.63 -22.22
CA VAL A 457 8.25 9.42 -22.39
C VAL A 457 7.86 10.08 -21.07
N TRP A 458 7.93 9.36 -19.96
CA TRP A 458 7.70 9.96 -18.65
C TRP A 458 8.71 11.08 -18.34
N ALA A 459 10.00 10.86 -18.56
CA ALA A 459 11.03 11.85 -18.26
C ALA A 459 10.99 13.10 -19.17
N GLY A 460 10.40 13.00 -20.37
CA GLY A 460 10.50 14.03 -21.42
C GLY A 460 9.19 14.69 -21.84
N GLU A 461 8.18 13.89 -22.16
CA GLU A 461 7.04 14.34 -22.99
C GLU A 461 5.74 14.50 -22.20
N ASN A 462 5.64 13.87 -21.03
CA ASN A 462 4.45 13.93 -20.19
C ASN A 462 4.46 15.16 -19.26
N LEU A 463 3.28 15.64 -18.86
CA LEU A 463 3.12 16.77 -17.92
C LEU A 463 3.80 16.50 -16.58
N ALA A 464 3.69 15.27 -16.05
CA ALA A 464 4.43 14.85 -14.85
C ALA A 464 5.95 14.92 -15.07
N GLY A 465 6.41 14.67 -16.29
CA GLY A 465 7.81 14.81 -16.71
C GLY A 465 8.30 16.25 -16.68
N MET A 466 7.44 17.24 -16.94
CA MET A 466 7.83 18.64 -16.87
C MET A 466 8.22 19.06 -15.45
N VAL A 467 7.53 18.53 -14.44
CA VAL A 467 7.88 18.74 -13.02
C VAL A 467 9.24 18.14 -12.71
N TYR A 468 9.50 16.90 -13.13
CA TYR A 468 10.81 16.27 -13.01
C TYR A 468 11.92 17.11 -13.69
N ARG A 469 11.69 17.58 -14.92
CA ARG A 469 12.63 18.44 -15.65
C ARG A 469 12.92 19.74 -14.92
N HIS A 470 11.91 20.35 -14.29
CA HIS A 470 12.11 21.55 -13.47
C HIS A 470 13.15 21.29 -12.36
N TYR A 471 13.04 20.16 -11.65
CA TYR A 471 14.00 19.81 -10.62
C TYR A 471 15.38 19.48 -11.19
N LEU A 472 15.46 18.78 -12.33
CA LEU A 472 16.72 18.54 -13.01
C LEU A 472 17.44 19.84 -13.42
N VAL A 473 16.71 20.82 -13.94
CA VAL A 473 17.28 22.14 -14.25
C VAL A 473 17.75 22.82 -12.97
N ALA A 474 16.97 22.76 -11.89
CA ALA A 474 17.32 23.39 -10.62
C ALA A 474 18.61 22.84 -9.98
N ILE A 475 18.94 21.56 -10.22
CA ILE A 475 20.19 20.94 -9.75
C ILE A 475 21.31 20.94 -10.81
N GLY A 476 21.09 21.54 -11.98
CA GLY A 476 22.08 21.67 -13.05
C GLY A 476 22.26 20.44 -13.95
N PHE A 477 21.34 19.47 -13.93
CA PHE A 477 21.37 18.30 -14.81
C PHE A 477 20.95 18.60 -16.25
N LEU A 478 20.10 19.62 -16.42
CA LEU A 478 19.60 20.04 -17.72
C LEU A 478 19.75 21.55 -17.87
N LYS A 479 19.99 22.01 -19.11
CA LYS A 479 19.90 23.43 -19.44
C LYS A 479 18.43 23.88 -19.44
N PRO A 480 18.12 25.14 -19.03
CA PRO A 480 16.79 25.71 -19.17
C PRO A 480 16.34 25.71 -20.64
N ALA A 481 15.07 25.39 -20.88
CA ALA A 481 14.49 25.47 -22.23
C ALA A 481 14.62 26.91 -22.76
N GLY A 482 15.31 27.09 -23.91
CA GLY A 482 15.56 28.40 -24.53
C GLY A 482 16.98 28.95 -24.40
N THR A 483 17.90 28.25 -23.75
CA THR A 483 19.33 28.59 -23.77
C THR A 483 20.04 27.80 -24.87
N LYS A 484 20.45 28.48 -25.95
CA LYS A 484 21.36 27.92 -26.96
C LYS A 484 22.76 27.74 -26.35
#